data_AF-W0DS69-F1
#
_entry.id   AF-W0DS69-F1
#
_cell.length_a   1.000
_cell.length_b   1.000
_cell.length_c   1.000
_cell.angle_alpha   90.00
_cell.angle_beta   90.00
_cell.angle_gamma   90.00
#
_symmetry.space_group_name_H-M   'P 1'
#
loop_
_entity.id
_entity.type
_entity.pdbx_description
1 polymer ?
#
loop_
_entity_poly.entity_id
_entity_poly.type
_entity_poly.pdbx_seq_one_letter_code
_entity_poly.pdbx_strand_id
1 'polypeptide(L)'
;MMISNDGSVTFPGTVHAHSVVETSSERHKQNIEAIGDPGAALQRLRGVRFTWKESGQASLGLIAEEVAEVFPELVTRGDEGGLVEALNYSALVPVLIEGFKTQQAELTSYQAEVAAQRDQIDRLERRLAELEAIEVRLSQIEGRLVERDIHMAAMPKP
;
A
#
# COMPACT_ATOMS: atom_id res chain seq x y z
N MET A 1 -1.17 -41.44 6.27
CA MET A 1 0.13 -40.89 5.83
C MET A 1 0.52 -41.66 4.59
N MET A 2 0.80 -40.96 3.51
CA MET A 2 1.33 -41.56 2.28
C MET A 2 2.74 -41.00 2.06
N ILE A 3 3.69 -41.88 1.80
CA ILE A 3 5.06 -41.51 1.41
C ILE A 3 5.19 -41.89 -0.06
N SER A 4 5.55 -40.92 -0.89
CA SER A 4 5.74 -41.10 -2.32
C SER A 4 7.22 -41.29 -2.64
N ASN A 5 7.52 -41.96 -3.76
CA ASN A 5 8.89 -42.24 -4.18
C ASN A 5 9.69 -40.98 -4.58
N ASP A 6 9.02 -39.85 -4.76
CA ASP A 6 9.61 -38.53 -5.01
C ASP A 6 10.05 -37.81 -3.71
N GLY A 7 9.86 -38.45 -2.54
CA GLY A 7 10.20 -37.89 -1.24
C GLY A 7 9.11 -37.01 -0.63
N SER A 8 7.96 -36.86 -1.30
CA SER A 8 6.81 -36.16 -0.72
C SER A 8 6.08 -37.02 0.32
N VAL A 9 5.48 -36.35 1.31
CA VAL A 9 4.70 -36.99 2.37
C VAL A 9 3.37 -36.26 2.53
N THR A 10 2.27 -37.01 2.39
CA THR A 10 0.91 -36.48 2.54
C THR A 10 0.27 -36.97 3.83
N PHE A 11 -0.24 -36.02 4.62
CA PHE A 11 -1.02 -36.27 5.82
C PHE A 11 -2.49 -35.89 5.57
N PRO A 12 -3.45 -36.83 5.64
CA PRO A 12 -4.87 -36.53 5.44
C PRO A 12 -5.52 -35.80 6.62
N GLY A 13 -4.78 -35.61 7.72
CA GLY A 13 -5.25 -34.93 8.92
C GLY A 13 -4.29 -33.82 9.35
N THR A 14 -4.46 -33.33 10.57
CA THR A 14 -3.66 -32.23 11.11
C THR A 14 -2.26 -32.70 11.52
N VAL A 15 -1.24 -31.92 11.17
CA VAL A 15 0.13 -32.09 11.66
C VAL A 15 0.39 -31.07 12.78
N HIS A 16 0.76 -31.53 13.96
CA HIS A 16 1.22 -30.69 15.07
C HIS A 16 2.74 -30.83 15.21
N ALA A 17 3.46 -29.72 15.12
CA ALA A 17 4.91 -29.68 15.28
C ALA A 17 5.30 -28.51 16.19
N HIS A 18 6.36 -28.68 16.99
CA HIS A 18 6.90 -27.58 17.80
C HIS A 18 7.56 -26.51 16.92
N SER A 19 8.22 -26.93 15.82
CA SER A 19 8.84 -26.03 14.85
C SER A 19 8.99 -26.75 13.51
N VAL A 20 8.88 -25.99 12.42
CA VAL A 20 9.18 -26.42 11.06
C VAL A 20 10.28 -25.50 10.54
N VAL A 21 11.38 -26.07 10.06
CA VAL A 21 12.53 -25.31 9.54
C VAL A 21 12.76 -25.73 8.09
N GLU A 22 12.72 -24.76 7.18
CA GLU A 22 12.82 -24.97 5.74
C GLU A 22 14.23 -24.60 5.24
N THR A 23 14.80 -25.44 4.36
CA THR A 23 16.11 -25.16 3.77
C THR A 23 16.00 -23.99 2.80
N SER A 24 16.68 -22.86 3.09
CA SER A 24 16.54 -21.62 2.30
C SER A 24 17.87 -20.91 2.01
N SER A 25 19.01 -21.57 2.22
CA SER A 25 20.33 -20.99 1.96
C SER A 25 20.52 -20.69 0.47
N GLU A 26 21.14 -19.55 0.15
CA GLU A 26 21.45 -19.10 -1.21
C GLU A 26 22.20 -20.17 -2.03
N ARG A 27 23.12 -20.93 -1.41
CA ARG A 27 23.86 -22.02 -2.07
C ARG A 27 22.98 -23.14 -2.65
N HIS A 28 21.72 -23.23 -2.22
CA HIS A 28 20.74 -24.20 -2.69
C HIS A 28 19.77 -23.59 -3.72
N LYS A 29 20.01 -22.34 -4.15
CA LYS A 29 19.15 -21.58 -5.08
C LYS A 29 19.96 -21.17 -6.30
N GLN A 30 19.28 -21.03 -7.43
CA GLN A 30 19.80 -20.51 -8.69
C GLN A 30 18.73 -19.63 -9.32
N ASN A 31 19.10 -18.74 -10.25
CA ASN A 31 18.18 -17.80 -10.91
C ASN A 31 17.36 -16.98 -9.88
N ILE A 32 18.06 -16.37 -8.92
CA ILE A 32 17.43 -15.57 -7.86
C ILE A 32 17.00 -14.23 -8.44
N GLU A 33 15.70 -14.02 -8.52
CA GLU A 33 15.08 -12.79 -8.99
C GLU A 33 14.21 -12.17 -7.88
N ALA A 34 14.04 -10.84 -7.94
CA ALA A 34 13.11 -10.16 -7.04
C ALA A 34 11.66 -10.49 -7.41
N ILE A 35 10.78 -10.54 -6.43
CA ILE A 35 9.34 -10.75 -6.66
C ILE A 35 8.79 -9.49 -7.35
N GLY A 36 8.30 -9.65 -8.58
CA GLY A 36 7.71 -8.57 -9.36
C GLY A 36 6.28 -8.25 -8.89
N ASP A 37 5.98 -6.95 -8.76
CA ASP A 37 4.67 -6.39 -8.41
C ASP A 37 3.84 -7.20 -7.38
N PRO A 38 4.38 -7.37 -6.15
CA PRO A 38 3.69 -8.12 -5.10
C PRO A 38 2.38 -7.45 -4.67
N GLY A 39 2.27 -6.12 -4.83
CA GLY A 39 1.09 -5.34 -4.49
C GLY A 39 -0.11 -5.71 -5.35
N ALA A 40 0.04 -5.65 -6.69
CA ALA A 40 -1.05 -6.02 -7.60
C ALA A 40 -1.43 -7.50 -7.47
N ALA A 41 -0.45 -8.38 -7.29
CA ALA A 41 -0.71 -9.81 -7.11
C ALA A 41 -1.52 -10.09 -5.83
N LEU A 42 -1.14 -9.47 -4.70
CA LEU A 42 -1.88 -9.61 -3.43
C LEU A 42 -3.31 -9.05 -3.52
N GLN A 43 -3.52 -7.95 -4.25
CA GLN A 43 -4.85 -7.36 -4.44
C GLN A 43 -5.82 -8.26 -5.22
N ARG A 44 -5.30 -9.20 -6.04
CA ARG A 44 -6.13 -10.18 -6.76
C ARG A 44 -6.59 -11.34 -5.88
N LEU A 45 -5.94 -11.56 -4.73
CA LEU A 45 -6.23 -12.68 -3.84
C LEU A 45 -7.29 -12.31 -2.81
N ARG A 46 -8.21 -13.25 -2.56
CA ARG A 46 -9.26 -13.06 -1.55
C ARG A 46 -9.00 -13.92 -0.33
N GLY A 47 -8.92 -13.28 0.83
CA GLY A 47 -9.08 -13.96 2.11
C GLY A 47 -10.53 -14.41 2.27
N VAL A 48 -10.76 -15.72 2.37
CA VAL A 48 -12.09 -16.31 2.43
C VAL A 48 -12.36 -16.97 3.78
N ARG A 49 -13.64 -16.95 4.19
CA ARG A 49 -14.17 -17.84 5.22
C ARG A 49 -14.87 -18.99 4.54
N PHE A 50 -14.60 -20.20 5.00
CA PHE A 50 -15.20 -21.39 4.43
C PHE A 50 -15.48 -22.43 5.52
N THR A 51 -16.20 -23.47 5.14
CA THR A 51 -16.47 -24.64 5.98
C THR A 51 -15.96 -25.88 5.26
N TRP A 52 -15.17 -26.69 5.94
CA TRP A 52 -14.69 -27.95 5.38
C TRP A 52 -15.85 -28.89 5.08
N LYS A 53 -15.89 -29.46 3.86
CA LYS A 53 -16.96 -30.37 3.43
C LYS A 53 -17.02 -31.63 4.29
N GLU A 54 -15.86 -32.18 4.67
CA GLU A 54 -15.79 -33.44 5.41
C GLU A 54 -16.08 -33.27 6.91
N SER A 55 -15.54 -32.24 7.56
CA SER A 55 -15.66 -32.06 9.01
C SER A 55 -16.76 -31.09 9.43
N GLY A 56 -17.29 -30.27 8.52
CA GLY A 56 -18.22 -29.19 8.85
C GLY A 56 -17.59 -28.05 9.66
N GLN A 57 -16.27 -28.04 9.84
CA GLN A 57 -15.56 -27.05 10.64
C GLN A 57 -15.34 -25.76 9.85
N ALA A 58 -15.67 -24.62 10.47
CA ALA A 58 -15.38 -23.30 9.92
C ALA A 58 -13.88 -22.98 9.97
N SER A 59 -13.36 -22.34 8.92
CA SER A 59 -11.97 -21.93 8.81
C SER A 59 -11.81 -20.67 7.95
N LEU A 60 -10.57 -20.18 7.87
CA LEU A 60 -10.14 -19.04 7.07
C LEU A 60 -8.95 -19.46 6.21
N GLY A 61 -8.85 -18.92 4.99
CA GLY A 61 -7.75 -19.23 4.10
C GLY A 61 -7.85 -18.51 2.77
N LEU A 62 -7.16 -19.05 1.77
CA LEU A 62 -7.18 -18.60 0.38
C LEU A 62 -7.76 -19.70 -0.53
N ILE A 63 -8.22 -19.31 -1.71
CA ILE A 63 -8.61 -20.24 -2.77
C ILE A 63 -7.36 -20.59 -3.57
N ALA A 64 -6.99 -21.87 -3.63
CA ALA A 64 -5.73 -22.30 -4.25
C ALA A 64 -5.72 -22.02 -5.75
N GLU A 65 -6.86 -22.11 -6.43
CA GLU A 65 -7.02 -21.77 -7.85
C GLU A 65 -6.74 -20.29 -8.12
N GLU A 66 -7.20 -19.39 -7.25
CA GLU A 66 -6.90 -17.95 -7.36
C GLU A 66 -5.40 -17.71 -7.19
N VAL A 67 -4.77 -18.42 -6.25
CA VAL A 67 -3.31 -18.34 -6.07
C VAL A 67 -2.58 -18.88 -7.29
N ALA A 68 -3.06 -19.97 -7.91
CA ALA A 68 -2.44 -20.53 -9.10
C ALA A 68 -2.41 -19.57 -10.30
N GLU A 69 -3.33 -18.60 -10.38
CA GLU A 69 -3.35 -17.58 -11.44
C GLU A 69 -2.29 -16.50 -11.27
N VAL A 70 -1.82 -16.24 -10.04
CA VAL A 70 -0.86 -15.17 -9.72
C VAL A 70 0.51 -15.70 -9.33
N PHE A 71 0.55 -16.82 -8.61
CA PHE A 71 1.74 -17.48 -8.08
C PHE A 71 1.60 -19.01 -8.30
N PRO A 72 1.68 -19.50 -9.55
CA PRO A 72 1.55 -20.93 -9.85
C PRO A 72 2.57 -21.80 -9.12
N GLU A 73 3.71 -21.26 -8.73
CA GLU A 73 4.77 -21.92 -7.97
C GLU A 73 4.44 -22.13 -6.49
N LEU A 74 3.39 -21.48 -5.97
CA LEU A 74 2.92 -21.62 -4.59
C LEU A 74 1.91 -22.76 -4.41
N VAL A 75 1.42 -23.37 -5.50
CA VAL A 75 0.38 -24.40 -5.43
C VAL A 75 0.92 -25.79 -5.75
N THR A 76 0.37 -26.80 -5.09
CA THR A 76 0.59 -28.19 -5.43
C THR A 76 -0.58 -28.70 -6.25
N ARG A 77 -0.26 -29.47 -7.29
CA ARG A 77 -1.25 -30.12 -8.17
C ARG A 77 -1.31 -31.61 -7.87
N GLY A 78 -2.52 -32.16 -7.87
CA GLY A 78 -2.76 -33.58 -7.69
C GLY A 78 -2.41 -34.43 -8.91
N ASP A 79 -2.26 -35.72 -8.67
CA ASP A 79 -1.91 -36.72 -9.69
C ASP A 79 -3.03 -36.93 -10.73
N GLU A 80 -4.30 -36.74 -10.34
CA GLU A 80 -5.45 -36.84 -11.23
C GLU A 80 -5.66 -35.54 -12.02
N GLY A 81 -5.07 -35.48 -13.21
CA GLY A 81 -5.36 -34.44 -14.21
C GLY A 81 -4.75 -33.06 -13.91
N GLY A 82 -3.85 -32.95 -12.92
CA GLY A 82 -3.13 -31.71 -12.63
C GLY A 82 -3.99 -30.62 -11.96
N LEU A 83 -5.09 -31.03 -11.32
CA LEU A 83 -5.95 -30.14 -10.53
C LEU A 83 -5.17 -29.50 -9.39
N VAL A 84 -5.46 -28.25 -9.08
CA VAL A 84 -4.86 -27.55 -7.95
C VAL A 84 -5.48 -28.09 -6.66
N GLU A 85 -4.67 -28.58 -5.73
CA GLU A 85 -5.17 -29.27 -4.53
C GLU A 85 -4.74 -28.62 -3.21
N ALA A 86 -3.54 -28.04 -3.18
CA ALA A 86 -2.97 -27.52 -1.95
C ALA A 86 -2.13 -26.26 -2.19
N LEU A 87 -1.87 -25.54 -1.10
CA LEU A 87 -1.12 -24.30 -1.10
C LEU A 87 0.09 -24.39 -0.15
N ASN A 88 1.23 -23.90 -0.61
CA ASN A 88 2.39 -23.63 0.24
C ASN A 88 2.24 -22.26 0.90
N TYR A 89 1.62 -22.23 2.09
CA TYR A 89 1.45 -20.99 2.85
C TYR A 89 2.77 -20.36 3.30
N SER A 90 3.83 -21.13 3.56
CA SER A 90 5.15 -20.57 3.92
C SER A 90 5.72 -19.71 2.80
N ALA A 91 5.50 -20.10 1.54
CA ALA A 91 5.97 -19.37 0.38
C ALA A 91 5.21 -18.05 0.11
N LEU A 92 4.07 -17.80 0.78
CA LEU A 92 3.41 -16.48 0.75
C LEU A 92 4.13 -15.42 1.59
N VAL A 93 4.89 -15.82 2.61
CA VAL A 93 5.61 -14.89 3.50
C VAL A 93 6.52 -13.91 2.73
N PRO A 94 7.41 -14.34 1.80
CA PRO A 94 8.23 -13.40 1.04
C PRO A 94 7.40 -12.47 0.14
N VAL A 95 6.28 -12.93 -0.42
CA VAL A 95 5.35 -12.08 -1.18
C VAL A 95 4.77 -10.97 -0.28
N LEU A 96 4.32 -11.34 0.93
CA LEU A 96 3.79 -10.39 1.91
C LEU A 96 4.85 -9.38 2.37
N ILE A 97 6.11 -9.81 2.52
CA ILE A 97 7.23 -8.92 2.86
C ILE A 97 7.42 -7.85 1.78
N GLU A 98 7.49 -8.26 0.51
CA GLU A 98 7.67 -7.31 -0.60
C GLU A 98 6.42 -6.44 -0.81
N GLY A 99 5.22 -6.97 -0.60
CA GLY A 99 3.98 -6.20 -0.57
C GLY A 99 3.98 -5.13 0.51
N PHE A 100 4.42 -5.48 1.73
CA PHE A 100 4.55 -4.54 2.84
C PHE A 100 5.59 -3.45 2.54
N LYS A 101 6.77 -3.81 2.00
CA LYS A 101 7.79 -2.82 1.60
C LYS A 101 7.26 -1.85 0.56
N THR A 102 6.51 -2.35 -0.43
CA THR A 102 5.88 -1.52 -1.47
C THR A 102 4.90 -0.54 -0.84
N GLN A 103 3.99 -1.03 0.01
CA GLN A 103 3.03 -0.18 0.72
C GLN A 103 3.72 0.87 1.62
N GLN A 104 4.81 0.50 2.29
CA GLN A 104 5.57 1.41 3.14
C GLN A 104 6.23 2.52 2.32
N ALA A 105 6.73 2.21 1.12
CA ALA A 105 7.32 3.19 0.21
C ALA A 105 6.25 4.20 -0.29
N GLU A 106 5.07 3.70 -0.68
CA GLU A 106 3.94 4.55 -1.07
C GLU A 106 3.51 5.47 0.07
N LEU A 107 3.39 4.94 1.30
CA LEU A 107 3.03 5.72 2.47
C LEU A 107 4.03 6.85 2.74
N THR A 108 5.33 6.57 2.64
CA THR A 108 6.37 7.60 2.77
C THR A 108 6.27 8.66 1.68
N SER A 109 5.97 8.26 0.44
CA SER A 109 5.74 9.20 -0.66
C SER A 109 4.55 10.13 -0.38
N TYR A 110 3.41 9.56 0.05
CA TYR A 110 2.22 10.35 0.38
C TYR A 110 2.46 11.30 1.56
N GLN A 111 3.21 10.87 2.58
CA GLN A 111 3.57 11.75 3.69
C GLN A 111 4.42 12.95 3.25
N ALA A 112 5.37 12.74 2.34
CA ALA A 112 6.16 13.81 1.77
C ALA A 112 5.32 14.79 0.94
N GLU A 113 4.38 14.27 0.15
CA GLU A 113 3.45 15.10 -0.61
C GLU A 113 2.55 15.94 0.31
N VAL A 114 1.97 15.33 1.34
CA VAL A 114 1.16 16.05 2.34
C VAL A 114 1.96 17.13 3.05
N ALA A 115 3.23 16.89 3.39
CA ALA A 115 4.10 17.91 3.97
C ALA A 115 4.34 19.08 3.00
N ALA A 116 4.65 18.79 1.73
CA ALA A 116 4.87 19.81 0.72
C ALA A 116 3.61 20.65 0.45
N GLN A 117 2.43 20.01 0.45
CA GLN A 117 1.14 20.69 0.30
C GLN A 117 0.85 21.61 1.49
N ARG A 118 1.14 21.18 2.72
CA ARG A 118 1.03 22.03 3.93
C ARG A 118 1.91 23.26 3.85
N ASP A 119 3.18 23.08 3.45
CA ASP A 119 4.09 24.22 3.25
C ASP A 119 3.58 25.18 2.17
N GLN A 120 2.91 24.67 1.13
CA GLN A 120 2.30 25.50 0.10
C GLN A 120 1.10 26.28 0.63
N ILE A 121 0.25 25.66 1.45
CA ILE A 121 -0.88 26.32 2.09
C ILE A 121 -0.38 27.46 2.98
N ASP A 122 0.61 27.21 3.84
CA ASP A 122 1.21 28.24 4.70
C ASP A 122 1.75 29.44 3.90
N ARG A 123 2.39 29.17 2.75
CA ARG A 123 2.87 30.22 1.85
C ARG A 123 1.73 31.03 1.23
N LEU A 124 0.65 30.37 0.82
CA LEU A 124 -0.51 31.04 0.25
C LEU A 124 -1.24 31.90 1.29
N GLU A 125 -1.38 31.40 2.52
CA GLU A 125 -1.97 32.16 3.63
C GLU A 125 -1.16 33.42 3.96
N ARG A 126 0.18 33.36 3.98
CA ARG A 126 1.01 34.56 4.16
C ARG A 126 0.84 35.56 3.04
N ARG A 127 0.80 35.10 1.78
CA ARG A 127 0.56 35.99 0.63
C ARG A 127 -0.82 36.62 0.67
N LEU A 128 -1.83 35.90 1.12
CA LEU A 128 -3.17 36.46 1.33
C LEU A 128 -3.14 37.56 2.40
N ALA A 129 -2.52 37.31 3.56
CA ALA A 129 -2.38 38.32 4.60
C ALA A 129 -1.60 39.57 4.15
N GLU A 130 -0.55 39.38 3.33
CA GLU A 130 0.19 40.50 2.73
C GLU A 130 -0.69 41.31 1.77
N LEU A 131 -1.49 40.65 0.92
CA LEU A 131 -2.41 41.32 0.00
C LEU A 131 -3.50 42.09 0.74
N GLU A 132 -4.07 41.49 1.79
CA GLU A 132 -5.06 42.16 2.67
C GLU A 132 -4.45 43.41 3.34
N ALA A 133 -3.19 43.33 3.80
CA ALA A 133 -2.50 44.49 4.38
C ALA A 133 -2.23 45.59 3.34
N ILE A 134 -1.91 45.22 2.10
CA ILE A 134 -1.73 46.17 0.99
C ILE A 134 -3.07 46.85 0.67
N GLU A 135 -4.17 46.11 0.63
CA GLU A 135 -5.51 46.63 0.36
C GLU A 135 -5.92 47.69 1.41
N VAL A 136 -5.70 47.40 2.69
CA VAL A 136 -5.95 48.36 3.78
C VAL A 136 -5.11 49.62 3.61
N ARG A 137 -3.83 49.48 3.26
CA ARG A 137 -2.93 50.63 3.08
C ARG A 137 -3.31 51.48 1.87
N LEU A 138 -3.75 50.86 0.79
CA LEU A 138 -4.26 51.56 -0.40
C LEU A 138 -5.50 52.40 -0.04
N SER A 139 -6.47 51.81 0.67
CA SER A 139 -7.67 52.51 1.12
C SER A 139 -7.34 53.75 1.98
N GLN A 140 -6.35 53.64 2.87
CA GLN A 140 -5.89 54.78 3.67
C GLN A 140 -5.24 55.89 2.83
N ILE A 141 -4.45 55.53 1.82
CA ILE A 141 -3.81 56.49 0.92
C ILE A 141 -4.87 57.21 0.09
N GLU A 142 -5.84 56.47 -0.45
CA GLU A 142 -6.97 57.03 -1.20
C GLU A 142 -7.75 58.03 -0.35
N GLY A 143 -8.06 57.69 0.91
CA GLY A 143 -8.71 58.61 1.86
C GLY A 143 -7.92 59.92 2.08
N ARG A 144 -6.60 59.81 2.30
CA ARG A 144 -5.72 60.98 2.49
C ARG A 144 -5.62 61.86 1.24
N LEU A 145 -5.65 61.27 0.05
CA LEU A 145 -5.63 62.02 -1.21
C LEU A 145 -6.91 62.83 -1.38
N VAL A 146 -8.06 62.23 -1.09
CA VAL A 146 -9.36 62.93 -1.10
C VAL A 146 -9.35 64.11 -0.12
N GLU A 147 -8.88 63.91 1.12
CA GLU A 147 -8.78 65.01 2.11
C GLU A 147 -7.85 66.13 1.64
N ARG A 148 -6.68 65.78 1.08
CA ARG A 148 -5.73 66.77 0.55
C ARG A 148 -6.35 67.57 -0.59
N ASP A 149 -7.06 66.92 -1.51
CA ASP A 149 -7.64 67.59 -2.67
C ASP A 149 -8.78 68.54 -2.25
N ILE A 150 -9.57 68.17 -1.22
CA ILE A 150 -10.55 69.07 -0.57
C ILE A 150 -9.84 70.28 0.06
N HIS A 151 -8.74 70.05 0.79
CA HIS A 151 -7.97 71.12 1.42
C HIS A 151 -7.36 72.10 0.40
N MET A 152 -6.79 71.58 -0.69
CA MET A 152 -6.22 72.39 -1.77
C MET A 152 -7.27 73.22 -2.50
N ALA A 153 -8.48 72.69 -2.71
CA ALA A 153 -9.59 73.43 -3.31
C ALA A 153 -10.12 74.56 -2.40
N ALA A 154 -9.96 74.44 -1.09
CA ALA A 154 -10.38 75.43 -0.10
C ALA A 154 -9.30 76.52 0.16
N MET A 155 -8.10 76.41 -0.42
CA MET A 155 -7.06 77.42 -0.24
C MET A 155 -7.43 78.74 -0.95
N PRO A 156 -7.21 79.90 -0.30
CA PRO A 156 -7.48 81.19 -0.93
C PRO A 156 -6.53 81.40 -2.12
N LYS A 157 -7.09 81.78 -3.27
CA LYS A 157 -6.31 82.16 -4.44
C LYS A 157 -5.52 83.45 -4.15
N PRO A 158 -4.30 83.58 -4.70
CA PRO A 158 -3.43 84.75 -4.50
C PRO A 158 -4.07 86.03 -5.03
#